data_AF-A0A0F9I626-F1
#
_entry.id   AF-A0A0F9I626-F1
#
_cell.length_a   1.000
_cell.length_b   1.000
_cell.length_c   1.000
_cell.angle_alpha   90.00
_cell.angle_beta   90.00
_cell.angle_gamma   90.00
#
_symmetry.space_group_name_H-M   'P 1'
#
loop_
_entity.id
_entity.type
_entity.pdbx_description
1 polymer ?
#
loop_
_entity_poly.entity_id
_entity_poly.type
_entity_poly.pdbx_seq_one_letter_code
_entity_poly.pdbx_strand_id
1 'polypeptide(L)' 'MASKAICVGVGIPMMVVGALIALLWAPAEAEMGSTVEFVGSLIGILGAVFFIAGLFYTKEPVMH' A
#
# COMPACT_ATOMS: atom_id res chain seq x y z
N MET A 1 -18.21 9.55 -0.41
CA MET A 1 -18.14 8.22 -1.06
C MET A 1 -16.67 7.84 -1.14
N ALA A 2 -16.28 6.69 -0.60
CA ALA A 2 -14.90 6.22 -0.70
C ALA A 2 -14.42 6.17 -2.16
N SER A 3 -13.21 6.63 -2.42
CA SER A 3 -12.60 6.59 -3.75
C SER A 3 -12.18 5.18 -4.10
N LYS A 4 -12.96 4.51 -4.97
CA LYS A 4 -12.60 3.18 -5.49
C LYS A 4 -11.22 3.17 -6.16
N ALA A 5 -10.86 4.25 -6.85
CA ALA A 5 -9.56 4.38 -7.51
C ALA A 5 -8.41 4.34 -6.50
N ILE A 6 -8.55 5.04 -5.37
CA ILE A 6 -7.51 5.07 -4.33
C ILE A 6 -7.54 3.77 -3.51
N CYS A 7 -8.71 3.33 -3.04
CA CYS A 7 -8.81 2.15 -2.18
C CYS A 7 -8.45 0.86 -2.94
N VAL A 8 -9.10 0.59 -4.06
CA VAL A 8 -8.96 -0.67 -4.81
C VAL A 8 -7.84 -0.59 -5.85
N GLY A 9 -7.63 0.57 -6.45
CA GLY A 9 -6.60 0.75 -7.47
C GLY A 9 -5.18 0.92 -6.92
N VAL A 10 -5.02 1.42 -5.68
CA VAL A 10 -3.70 1.72 -5.10
C VAL A 10 -3.51 1.08 -3.73
N GLY A 11 -4.36 1.42 -2.76
CA GLY A 11 -4.18 1.03 -1.36
C GLY A 11 -4.12 -0.48 -1.14
N ILE A 12 -5.12 -1.22 -1.61
CA ILE A 12 -5.16 -2.69 -1.49
C ILE A 12 -3.97 -3.36 -2.20
N PRO A 13 -3.67 -3.07 -3.49
CA PRO A 13 -2.50 -3.64 -4.15
C PRO A 13 -1.19 -3.36 -3.42
N MET A 14 -0.96 -2.13 -2.94
CA MET A 14 0.25 -1.78 -2.19
C MET A 14 0.35 -2.55 -0.87
N MET A 15 -0.75 -2.70 -0.12
CA MET A 15 -0.77 -3.50 1.10
C MET A 15 -0.40 -4.96 0.82
N VAL A 16 -0.98 -5.55 -0.23
CA VAL A 16 -0.72 -6.94 -0.61
C VAL A 16 0.72 -7.12 -1.05
N VAL A 17 1.22 -6.27 -1.96
CA VAL A 17 2.60 -6.35 -2.46
C VAL A 17 3.60 -6.15 -1.33
N GLY A 18 3.40 -5.15 -0.46
CA GLY A 18 4.27 -4.90 0.67
C GLY A 18 4.32 -6.08 1.65
N ALA A 19 3.17 -6.67 1.97
CA ALA A 19 3.09 -7.86 2.82
C ALA A 19 3.78 -9.08 2.20
N LEU A 20 3.62 -9.31 0.89
CA LEU A 20 4.29 -10.41 0.19
C LEU A 20 5.82 -10.24 0.18
N ILE A 21 6.31 -9.02 -0.04
CA ILE A 21 7.74 -8.72 0.01
C ILE A 21 8.28 -8.97 1.42
N ALA A 22 7.62 -8.44 2.45
CA ALA A 22 8.10 -8.57 3.83
C ALA A 22 8.02 -10.01 4.37
N LEU A 23 6.97 -10.76 4.04
CA LEU A 23 6.73 -12.09 4.62
C LEU A 23 7.33 -13.25 3.82
N LEU A 24 7.43 -13.12 2.49
CA LEU A 24 7.87 -14.22 1.63
C LEU A 24 9.25 -13.95 1.04
N TRP A 25 9.50 -12.72 0.57
CA TRP A 25 10.75 -12.40 -0.11
C TRP A 25 11.89 -12.11 0.87
N ALA A 26 11.66 -11.27 1.89
CA ALA A 26 12.68 -10.94 2.89
C ALA A 26 13.37 -12.18 3.54
N PRO A 27 12.65 -13.24 3.98
CA PRO A 27 13.32 -14.43 4.51
C PRO A 27 14.04 -15.28 3.46
N ALA A 28 13.75 -15.08 2.17
CA ALA A 28 14.44 -15.75 1.07
C ALA A 28 15.72 -15.02 0.61
N GLU A 29 15.95 -13.79 1.09
CA GLU A 29 17.09 -12.96 0.73
C GLU A 29 18.26 -13.15 1.70
N ALA A 30 19.40 -13.62 1.18
CA ALA A 30 20.55 -14.04 2.00
C ALA A 30 21.42 -12.88 2.49
N GLU A 31 21.57 -11.82 1.69
CA GLU A 31 22.46 -10.69 2.02
C GLU A 31 21.70 -9.47 2.56
N MET A 32 20.51 -9.18 2.02
CA MET A 32 19.79 -7.93 2.26
C MET A 32 18.40 -8.14 2.88
N GLY A 33 18.14 -9.30 3.50
CA GLY A 33 16.82 -9.66 4.03
C GLY A 33 16.16 -8.59 4.92
N SER A 34 16.91 -7.98 5.84
CA SER A 34 16.38 -6.91 6.72
C SER A 34 16.01 -5.62 5.96
N THR A 35 16.73 -5.29 4.89
CA THR A 35 16.41 -4.14 4.04
C THR A 35 15.18 -4.44 3.20
N VAL A 36 15.07 -5.65 2.67
CA VAL A 36 13.89 -6.10 1.90
C VAL A 36 12.64 -6.15 2.79
N GLU A 37 12.77 -6.63 4.04
CA GLU A 37 11.70 -6.61 5.04
C GLU A 37 11.24 -5.17 5.32
N PHE A 38 12.19 -4.26 5.54
CA PHE A 38 11.89 -2.85 5.79
C PHE A 38 11.17 -2.20 4.61
N VAL A 39 11.66 -2.41 3.38
CA VAL A 39 11.06 -1.85 2.16
C VAL A 39 9.66 -2.44 1.94
N GLY A 40 9.49 -3.75 2.07
CA GLY A 40 8.17 -4.39 1.96
C GLY A 40 7.18 -3.86 2.99
N SER A 41 7.62 -3.74 4.24
CA SER A 41 6.79 -3.20 5.33
C SER A 41 6.42 -1.74 5.09
N LEU A 42 7.36 -0.91 4.61
CA LEU A 42 7.10 0.48 4.26
C LEU A 42 6.06 0.61 3.15
N ILE A 43 6.18 -0.19 2.09
CA ILE A 43 5.19 -0.25 1.00
C ILE A 43 3.81 -0.63 1.54
N GLY A 44 3.75 -1.64 2.42
CA GLY A 44 2.50 -2.08 3.04
C GLY A 44 1.84 -0.98 3.87
N ILE A 45 2.62 -0.28 4.70
CA ILE A 45 2.13 0.83 5.53
C ILE A 45 1.65 1.99 4.65
N LEU A 46 2.38 2.36 3.60
CA LEU A 46 1.94 3.37 2.64
C LEU A 46 0.63 2.98 1.95
N GLY A 47 0.46 1.69 1.62
CA GLY A 47 -0.79 1.15 1.11
C GLY A 47 -1.97 1.36 2.07
N ALA A 48 -1.75 1.14 3.38
CA ALA A 48 -2.76 1.40 4.40
C ALA A 48 -3.10 2.89 4.52
N VAL A 49 -2.11 3.77 4.45
CA VAL A 49 -2.31 5.24 4.44
C VAL A 49 -3.16 5.65 3.23
N PHE A 50 -2.83 5.18 2.04
CA PHE A 50 -3.63 5.46 0.84
C PHE A 50 -5.03 4.89 0.94
N PHE A 51 -5.18 3.66 1.47
CA PHE A 51 -6.49 3.05 1.66
C PHE A 51 -7.37 3.91 2.56
N ILE A 52 -6.87 4.32 3.73
CA ILE A 52 -7.56 5.19 4.68
C ILE A 52 -7.89 6.54 4.03
N ALA A 53 -6.92 7.18 3.36
CA ALA A 53 -7.15 8.43 2.65
C ALA A 53 -8.24 8.29 1.57
N GLY A 54 -8.28 7.16 0.87
CA GLY A 54 -9.31 6.83 -0.10
C GLY A 54 -10.71 6.68 0.51
N LEU A 55 -10.82 6.15 1.73
CA LEU A 55 -12.10 6.03 2.44
C LEU A 55 -12.69 7.41 2.75
N PHE A 56 -11.84 8.35 3.16
CA PHE A 56 -12.23 9.73 3.50
C PHE A 56 -12.18 10.69 2.32
N TYR A 57 -11.81 10.22 1.13
CA TYR A 57 -11.73 11.08 -0.05
C TYR A 57 -13.12 11.60 -0.44
N THR A 58 -13.29 12.91 -0.34
CA THR A 58 -14.45 13.63 -0.87
C THR A 58 -14.07 14.25 -2.21
N LYS A 59 -14.78 13.86 -3.26
CA LYS A 59 -14.69 14.55 -4.55
C LYS A 59 -15.20 15.97 -4.37
N GLU A 60 -14.39 16.98 -4.66
CA GLU A 60 -14.89 18.33 -4.88
C GLU A 60 -15.82 18.30 -6.10
N PRO A 61 -16.99 18.96 -6.05
CA PRO A 61 -17.88 19.04 -7.20
C PRO A 61 -17.16 19.79 -8.32
N VAL A 62 -17.00 19.16 -9.48
CA VAL A 62 -16.49 19.82 -10.68
C VAL A 62 -17.58 20.78 -11.15
N MET A 63 -17.45 22.06 -10.80
CA MET A 63 -18.30 23.13 -11.29
C MET A 63 -17.86 23.43 -12.73
N HIS A 64 -18.68 23.02 -13.71
CA HIS A 64 -18.55 23.42 -15.11
C HIS A 64 -19.43 24.63 -15.40
#